data_AF-A0A7C5CMS4-F1
#
_entry.id   AF-A0A7C5CMS4-F1
#
_cell.length_a   1.000
_cell.length_b   1.000
_cell.length_c   1.000
_cell.angle_alpha   90.00
_cell.angle_beta   90.00
_cell.angle_gamma   90.00
#
_symmetry.space_group_name_H-M   'P 1'
#
loop_
_entity.id
_entity.type
_entity.pdbx_description
1 polymer ?
#
loop_
_entity_poly.entity_id
_entity_poly.type
_entity_poly.pdbx_seq_one_letter_code
_entity_poly.pdbx_strand_id
1 'polypeptide(L)'
;MLEASNNNELPPIPGKRYFTIGEVSELCGVKPHVLRYWEQEFPQLKPVKRRGNRRYYQRHDVLLIRQIRALLYEQGFTIGGARQQLSGDAIKEDLSETRQIVRQLRGELEEILAILNG
;
A
#
# COMPACT_ATOMS: atom_id res chain seq x y z
N MET A 1 -6.49 0.86 -17.34
CA MET A 1 -5.36 1.32 -18.17
C MET A 1 -4.62 2.38 -17.38
N LEU A 2 -3.41 2.06 -16.90
CA LEU A 2 -2.50 3.04 -16.30
C LEU A 2 -2.18 4.10 -17.37
N GLU A 3 -2.06 5.36 -16.97
CA GLU A 3 -1.51 6.36 -17.89
C GLU A 3 0.01 6.14 -17.91
N ALA A 4 0.55 5.85 -19.10
CA ALA A 4 1.89 5.32 -19.32
C ALA A 4 3.01 6.38 -19.14
N SER A 5 2.89 7.28 -18.17
CA SER A 5 3.78 8.44 -18.09
C SER A 5 4.05 8.94 -16.67
N ASN A 6 4.19 8.07 -15.69
CA ASN A 6 4.75 8.48 -14.40
C ASN A 6 5.88 7.52 -14.01
N ASN A 7 7.04 8.10 -13.67
CA ASN A 7 8.08 7.47 -12.85
C ASN A 7 7.42 6.57 -11.82
N ASN A 8 7.99 5.40 -11.55
CA ASN A 8 7.40 4.42 -10.64
C ASN A 8 7.37 4.90 -9.16
N GLU A 9 7.64 6.19 -8.91
CA GLU A 9 7.53 6.86 -7.62
C GLU A 9 6.14 7.45 -7.42
N LEU A 10 5.44 6.91 -6.43
CA LEU A 10 4.19 7.48 -5.93
C LEU A 10 4.49 8.59 -4.92
N PRO A 11 3.71 9.69 -4.89
CA PRO A 11 3.93 10.79 -3.96
C PRO A 11 3.85 10.34 -2.48
N PRO A 12 4.46 11.05 -1.52
CA PRO A 12 4.30 10.73 -0.11
C PRO A 12 2.83 10.85 0.32
N ILE A 13 2.36 9.96 1.20
CA ILE A 13 0.98 10.00 1.71
C ILE A 13 0.87 11.08 2.80
N PRO A 14 0.06 12.15 2.60
CA PRO A 14 -0.15 13.20 3.59
C PRO A 14 -0.64 12.70 4.96
N GLY A 15 -0.34 13.44 6.03
CA GLY A 15 -0.75 13.15 7.41
C GLY A 15 -2.24 13.38 7.72
N LYS A 16 -3.15 13.27 6.73
CA LYS A 16 -4.59 13.45 6.92
C LYS A 16 -5.30 12.12 7.19
N ARG A 17 -6.44 12.18 7.88
CA ARG A 17 -7.21 10.97 8.29
C ARG A 17 -8.00 10.34 7.16
N TYR A 18 -8.57 11.15 6.27
CA TYR A 18 -9.44 10.69 5.20
C TYR A 18 -9.02 11.26 3.85
N PHE A 19 -9.18 10.46 2.81
CA PHE A 19 -8.89 10.78 1.43
C PHE A 19 -10.15 10.54 0.59
N THR A 20 -10.44 11.41 -0.36
CA THR A 20 -11.47 11.18 -1.37
C THR A 20 -10.93 10.28 -2.48
N ILE A 21 -11.81 9.69 -3.29
CA ILE A 21 -11.39 8.83 -4.40
C ILE A 21 -10.50 9.53 -5.44
N GLY A 22 -10.66 10.85 -5.62
CA GLY A 22 -9.80 11.63 -6.51
C GLY A 22 -8.38 11.74 -5.96
N GLU A 23 -8.27 12.08 -4.67
CA GLU A 23 -6.98 12.15 -3.99
C GLU A 23 -6.28 10.79 -3.96
N VAL A 24 -7.01 9.69 -3.73
CA VAL A 24 -6.44 8.34 -3.79
C VAL A 24 -6.01 7.97 -5.20
N SER A 25 -6.76 8.40 -6.22
CA SER A 25 -6.37 8.20 -7.63
C SER A 25 -5.03 8.85 -7.94
N GLU A 26 -4.80 10.07 -7.47
CA GLU A 26 -3.52 10.78 -7.62
C GLU A 26 -2.41 10.10 -6.81
N LEU A 27 -2.67 9.78 -5.54
CA LEU A 27 -1.69 9.17 -4.64
C LEU A 27 -1.25 7.78 -5.09
N CYS A 28 -2.07 7.06 -5.84
CA CYS A 28 -1.78 5.70 -6.27
C CYS A 28 -1.55 5.59 -7.78
N GLY A 29 -1.77 6.64 -8.57
CA GLY A 29 -1.70 6.58 -10.04
C GLY A 29 -2.72 5.62 -10.64
N VAL A 30 -3.88 5.43 -9.99
CA VAL A 30 -4.92 4.48 -10.41
C VAL A 30 -6.23 5.21 -10.65
N LYS A 31 -6.77 5.09 -11.87
CA LYS A 31 -8.00 5.82 -12.24
C LYS A 31 -9.17 5.50 -11.29
N PRO A 32 -10.07 6.46 -11.00
CA PRO A 32 -11.14 6.27 -10.03
C PRO A 32 -12.07 5.07 -10.33
N HIS A 33 -12.35 4.75 -11.60
CA HIS A 33 -13.19 3.60 -11.93
C HIS A 33 -12.50 2.27 -11.62
N VAL A 34 -11.17 2.20 -11.73
CA VAL A 34 -10.38 1.02 -11.34
C VAL A 34 -10.40 0.86 -9.83
N LEU A 35 -10.28 1.95 -9.06
CA LEU A 35 -10.43 1.90 -7.60
C LEU A 35 -11.80 1.34 -7.18
N ARG A 36 -12.88 1.76 -7.83
CA ARG A 36 -14.23 1.22 -7.58
C ARG A 36 -14.33 -0.27 -7.89
N TYR A 37 -13.67 -0.71 -8.96
CA TYR A 37 -13.61 -2.12 -9.31
C TYR A 37 -12.80 -2.91 -8.27
N TRP A 38 -11.66 -2.40 -7.83
CA TRP A 38 -10.85 -3.02 -6.78
C TRP A 38 -11.60 -3.12 -5.44
N GLU A 39 -12.45 -2.16 -5.08
CA GLU A 39 -13.32 -2.30 -3.89
C GLU A 39 -14.24 -3.52 -3.95
N GLN A 40 -14.62 -3.97 -5.15
CA GLN A 40 -15.44 -5.17 -5.34
C GLN A 40 -14.58 -6.43 -5.31
N GLU A 41 -13.39 -6.36 -5.90
CA GLU A 41 -12.49 -7.50 -6.04
C GLU A 41 -11.63 -7.78 -4.81
N PHE A 42 -11.40 -6.81 -3.92
CA PHE A 42 -10.55 -6.97 -2.75
C PHE A 42 -11.36 -6.72 -1.48
N PRO A 43 -11.87 -7.77 -0.81
CA PRO A 43 -12.73 -7.62 0.35
C PRO A 43 -12.10 -6.83 1.50
N GLN A 44 -10.77 -6.76 1.61
CA GLN A 44 -10.09 -5.95 2.63
C GLN A 44 -10.05 -4.44 2.31
N LEU A 45 -10.35 -4.02 1.08
CA LEU A 45 -10.43 -2.62 0.68
C LEU A 45 -11.86 -2.10 0.88
N LYS A 46 -12.17 -1.57 2.07
CA LYS A 46 -13.53 -1.12 2.44
C LYS A 46 -13.54 0.36 2.85
N PRO A 47 -13.54 1.30 1.89
CA PRO A 47 -13.65 2.71 2.23
C PRO A 47 -14.98 3.02 2.93
N VAL A 48 -14.95 3.96 3.87
CA VAL A 48 -16.14 4.40 4.59
C VAL A 48 -17.06 5.17 3.65
N LYS A 49 -18.30 4.71 3.52
CA LYS A 49 -19.34 5.40 2.75
C LYS A 49 -20.09 6.39 3.64
N ARG A 50 -20.21 7.65 3.22
CA ARG A 50 -20.98 8.70 3.90
C ARG A 50 -22.13 9.22 3.02
N ARG A 51 -22.86 10.24 3.51
CA ARG A 51 -23.98 10.91 2.81
C ARG A 51 -23.63 11.18 1.34
N GLY A 52 -24.59 10.89 0.45
CA GLY A 52 -24.41 11.03 -1.00
C GLY A 52 -23.50 9.97 -1.62
N ASN A 53 -23.32 8.80 -1.00
CA ASN A 53 -22.49 7.69 -1.49
C ASN A 53 -21.03 8.07 -1.76
N ARG A 54 -20.53 9.07 -1.04
CA ARG A 54 -19.14 9.50 -1.10
C ARG A 54 -18.27 8.53 -0.33
N ARG A 55 -17.15 8.12 -0.94
CA ARG A 55 -16.17 7.20 -0.39
C ARG A 55 -15.03 7.98 0.25
N TYR A 56 -14.70 7.59 1.47
CA TYR A 56 -13.57 8.11 2.22
C TYR A 56 -12.63 6.96 2.57
N TYR A 57 -11.41 7.06 2.06
CA TYR A 57 -10.34 6.11 2.31
C TYR A 57 -9.51 6.62 3.48
N GLN A 58 -8.98 5.71 4.28
CA GLN A 58 -7.99 6.02 5.30
C GLN A 58 -6.58 5.72 4.78
N ARG A 59 -5.56 6.07 5.57
CA ARG A 59 -4.16 5.79 5.22
C ARG A 59 -3.90 4.31 4.91
N HIS A 60 -4.52 3.39 5.65
CA HIS A 60 -4.35 1.96 5.42
C HIS A 60 -4.96 1.50 4.07
N ASP A 61 -6.08 2.10 3.66
CA ASP A 61 -6.67 1.83 2.35
C ASP A 61 -5.73 2.28 1.21
N VAL A 62 -5.10 3.45 1.36
CA VAL A 62 -4.13 3.96 0.38
C VAL A 62 -2.94 3.01 0.27
N LEU A 63 -2.40 2.53 1.40
CA LEU A 63 -1.30 1.57 1.42
C LEU A 63 -1.69 0.25 0.73
N LEU A 64 -2.88 -0.27 1.04
CA LEU A 64 -3.41 -1.48 0.41
C LEU A 64 -3.56 -1.32 -1.11
N ILE A 65 -4.06 -0.18 -1.58
CA ILE A 65 -4.19 0.11 -3.01
C ILE A 65 -2.81 0.14 -3.70
N ARG A 66 -1.78 0.69 -3.05
CA ARG A 66 -0.41 0.65 -3.57
C ARG A 66 0.13 -0.78 -3.67
N GLN A 67 -0.17 -1.62 -2.68
CA GLN A 67 0.21 -3.02 -2.70
C GLN A 67 -0.51 -3.79 -3.83
N ILE A 68 -1.82 -3.58 -3.99
CA ILE A 68 -2.59 -4.13 -5.12
C ILE A 68 -1.97 -3.69 -6.46
N ARG A 69 -1.62 -2.41 -6.60
CA ARG A 69 -0.95 -1.88 -7.80
C ARG A 69 0.36 -2.61 -8.09
N ALA A 70 1.23 -2.78 -7.09
CA ALA A 70 2.51 -3.48 -7.25
C ALA A 70 2.29 -4.93 -7.70
N LEU A 71 1.37 -5.66 -7.05
CA LEU A 71 1.05 -7.05 -7.42
C LEU A 71 0.59 -7.15 -8.88
N LEU A 72 -0.33 -6.28 -9.30
CA LEU A 72 -0.93 -6.38 -10.63
C LEU A 72 -0.02 -5.87 -11.75
N TYR A 73 0.68 -4.76 -11.52
CA TYR A 73 1.40 -4.05 -12.60
C TYR A 73 2.91 -4.22 -12.58
N GLU A 74 3.51 -4.44 -11.40
CA GLU A 74 4.96 -4.63 -11.29
C GLU A 74 5.30 -6.11 -11.28
N GLN A 75 4.48 -6.93 -10.62
CA GLN A 75 4.71 -8.38 -10.46
C GLN A 75 3.87 -9.23 -11.43
N GLY A 76 2.92 -8.62 -12.16
CA GLY A 76 2.15 -9.30 -13.20
C GLY A 76 1.10 -10.30 -12.70
N PHE A 77 0.68 -10.22 -11.43
CA PHE A 77 -0.39 -11.08 -10.93
C PHE A 77 -1.74 -10.76 -11.59
N THR A 78 -2.59 -11.77 -11.70
CA THR A 78 -4.01 -11.58 -11.98
C THR A 78 -4.73 -11.06 -10.74
N ILE A 79 -5.96 -10.53 -10.90
CA ILE A 79 -6.79 -10.10 -9.77
C ILE A 79 -6.97 -11.21 -8.72
N GLY A 80 -7.23 -12.45 -9.18
CA GLY A 80 -7.36 -13.61 -8.30
C GLY A 80 -6.07 -13.95 -7.56
N GLY A 81 -4.94 -13.94 -8.27
CA GLY A 81 -3.62 -14.18 -7.67
C GLY A 81 -3.24 -13.12 -6.64
N ALA A 82 -3.45 -11.85 -6.97
CA ALA A 82 -3.23 -10.74 -6.04
C ALA A 82 -4.13 -10.85 -4.80
N ARG A 83 -5.41 -11.24 -4.97
CA ARG A 83 -6.32 -11.47 -3.83
C ARG A 83 -5.80 -12.57 -2.91
N GLN A 84 -5.31 -13.67 -3.48
CA GLN A 84 -4.73 -14.78 -2.72
C GLN A 84 -3.46 -14.37 -1.98
N GLN A 85 -2.59 -13.60 -2.62
CA GLN A 85 -1.38 -13.07 -1.97
C GLN A 85 -1.71 -12.13 -0.80
N LEU A 86 -2.81 -11.38 -0.94
CA LEU A 86 -3.26 -10.42 0.06
C LEU A 86 -4.06 -11.04 1.21
N SER A 87 -4.53 -12.28 1.07
CA SER A 87 -5.21 -13.03 2.13
C SER A 87 -4.21 -13.58 3.15
N GLY A 88 -3.79 -12.72 4.09
CA GLY A 88 -3.44 -13.06 5.46
C GLY A 88 -2.12 -13.80 5.73
N ASP A 89 -1.79 -14.86 4.99
CA ASP A 89 -0.68 -15.74 5.35
C ASP A 89 0.65 -15.22 4.82
N ALA A 90 0.71 -14.80 3.55
CA ALA A 90 1.92 -14.23 2.97
C ALA A 90 2.33 -12.87 3.60
N ILE A 91 1.36 -12.05 4.02
CA ILE A 91 1.65 -10.73 4.63
C ILE A 91 2.21 -10.87 6.05
N LYS A 92 1.78 -11.89 6.81
CA LYS A 92 2.26 -12.10 8.18
C LYS A 92 3.72 -12.56 8.20
N GLU A 93 4.10 -13.40 7.25
CA GLU A 93 5.48 -13.88 7.10
C GLU A 93 6.42 -12.72 6.72
N ASP A 94 6.07 -11.94 5.71
CA ASP A 94 6.87 -10.78 5.25
C ASP A 94 7.03 -9.69 6.34
N LEU A 95 5.97 -9.41 7.10
CA LEU A 95 6.05 -8.49 8.25
C LEU A 95 6.92 -9.01 9.38
N SER A 96 6.98 -10.33 9.58
CA SER A 96 7.85 -10.96 10.58
C SER A 96 9.32 -10.84 10.16
N GLU A 97 9.63 -11.15 8.91
CA GLU A 97 10.98 -11.02 8.34
C GLU A 97 11.46 -9.56 8.35
N THR A 98 10.63 -8.63 7.88
CA THR A 98 10.95 -7.19 7.89
C THR A 98 11.25 -6.70 9.31
N ARG A 99 10.46 -7.11 10.31
CA ARG A 99 10.71 -6.75 11.72
C ARG A 99 12.02 -7.32 12.23
N GLN A 100 12.39 -8.52 11.80
CA GLN A 100 13.64 -9.16 12.20
C GLN A 100 14.84 -8.44 11.60
N ILE A 101 14.78 -8.06 10.31
CA ILE A 101 15.80 -7.26 9.62
C ILE A 101 15.97 -5.90 10.31
N VAL A 102 14.88 -5.19 10.60
CA VAL A 102 14.95 -3.88 11.28
C VAL A 102 15.59 -3.99 12.66
N ARG A 103 15.28 -5.06 13.42
CA ARG A 103 15.92 -5.30 14.73
C ARG A 103 17.42 -5.56 14.59
N GLN A 104 17.83 -6.32 13.59
CA GLN A 104 19.23 -6.61 13.33
C GLN A 104 20.00 -5.34 12.92
N LEU A 105 19.49 -4.61 11.93
CA LEU A 105 20.09 -3.34 11.49
C LEU A 105 20.22 -2.33 12.63
N ARG A 106 19.22 -2.25 13.52
CA ARG A 106 19.31 -1.39 14.71
C ARG A 106 20.47 -1.79 15.62
N GLY A 107 20.67 -3.09 15.86
CA GLY A 107 21.79 -3.59 16.67
C GLY A 107 23.14 -3.29 16.03
N GLU A 108 23.28 -3.54 14.72
CA GLU A 108 24.51 -3.24 13.97
C GLU A 108 24.86 -1.74 14.02
N LEU A 109 23.85 -0.86 13.91
CA LEU A 109 24.04 0.58 14.05
C LEU A 109 24.43 0.99 15.48
N GLU A 110 23.87 0.35 16.51
CA GLU A 110 24.23 0.59 17.91
C GLU A 110 25.69 0.19 18.19
N GLU A 111 26.17 -0.93 17.62
CA GLU A 111 27.57 -1.36 17.72
C GLU A 111 28.54 -0.36 17.05
N ILE A 112 28.22 0.09 15.84
CA ILE A 112 29.02 1.11 15.15
C ILE A 112 29.08 2.40 15.97
N LEU A 113 27.95 2.82 16.54
CA LEU A 113 27.86 4.04 17.33
C LEU A 113 28.70 3.92 18.61
N ALA A 114 28.75 2.74 19.23
CA ALA A 114 29.63 2.46 20.37
C ALA A 114 31.12 2.52 20.01
N ILE A 115 31.52 2.02 18.83
CA ILE A 115 32.91 2.12 18.34
C ILE A 115 33.31 3.57 18.08
N LEU A 116 32.40 4.38 17.52
CA LEU A 116 32.70 5.77 17.17
C LEU A 116 32.75 6.72 18.38
N ASN A 117 32.11 6.34 19.49
CA ASN A 117 32.06 7.13 20.72
C ASN A 117 33.02 6.62 21.82
N GLY A 118 33.77 5.55 21.57
CA GLY A 118 34.83 5.02 22.43
C GLY A 118 36.20 5.49 21.99
#